data_AF-A0A0H0XKW8-F1
#
_entry.id   AF-A0A0H0XKW8-F1
#
_cell.length_a   1.000
_cell.length_b   1.000
_cell.length_c   1.000
_cell.angle_alpha   90.00
_cell.angle_beta   90.00
_cell.angle_gamma   90.00
#
_symmetry.space_group_name_H-M   'P 1'
#
loop_
_entity.id
_entity.type
_entity.pdbx_description
1 polymer ?
#
loop_
_entity_poly.entity_id
_entity_poly.type
_entity_poly.pdbx_seq_one_letter_code
_entity_poly.pdbx_strand_id
1 'polypeptide(L)'
;MAASRNIREAAIFRTLILIAIGAAFAAFALGFVSLGEQPPIFLRIMFGLLGTLAMYGGLHHLRFLFRRRNALAGGRDRKGTLQLRGKLDDESGTALAIFSTSYGEWVLMLDPGKIRARETEFREGVPARATVDEDDRIYALRIGSESFVLQSESIAFDGKMRLAIEKSESWMAERDKKRSG
;
A
#
# COMPACT_ATOMS: atom_id res chain seq x y z
N MET A 1 11.91 21.30 -9.77
CA MET A 1 10.46 21.11 -9.57
C MET A 1 9.73 20.37 -10.70
N ALA A 2 10.30 20.21 -11.91
CA ALA A 2 9.61 19.55 -13.04
C ALA A 2 9.51 18.00 -12.92
N ALA A 3 10.54 17.34 -12.36
CA ALA A 3 10.59 15.87 -12.29
C ALA A 3 9.49 15.24 -11.41
N SER A 4 9.04 15.92 -10.35
CA SER A 4 8.00 15.39 -9.46
C SER A 4 6.58 15.55 -10.01
N ARG A 5 6.38 16.37 -11.05
CA ARG A 5 5.08 16.52 -11.74
C ARG A 5 4.83 15.36 -12.70
N ASN A 6 5.86 14.97 -13.46
CA ASN A 6 5.79 13.85 -14.41
C ASN A 6 5.45 12.51 -13.74
N ILE A 7 6.00 12.25 -12.55
CA ILE A 7 5.72 11.00 -11.80
C ILE A 7 4.26 10.97 -11.31
N ARG A 8 3.67 12.12 -10.95
CA ARG A 8 2.28 12.21 -10.48
C ARG A 8 1.28 12.00 -11.62
N GLU A 9 1.52 12.65 -12.75
CA GLU A 9 0.68 12.51 -13.94
C GLU A 9 0.73 11.08 -14.47
N ALA A 10 1.91 10.44 -14.45
CA ALA A 10 2.07 9.04 -14.81
C ALA A 10 1.25 8.09 -13.89
N ALA A 11 1.22 8.33 -12.58
CA ALA A 11 0.47 7.46 -11.66
C ALA A 11 -1.05 7.58 -11.87
N ILE A 12 -1.57 8.81 -11.97
CA ILE A 12 -3.01 9.04 -12.23
C ILE A 12 -3.39 8.46 -13.60
N PHE A 13 -2.58 8.72 -14.63
CA PHE A 13 -2.83 8.24 -15.98
C PHE A 13 -2.87 6.70 -16.04
N ARG A 14 -1.92 6.01 -15.39
CA ARG A 14 -1.93 4.54 -15.27
C ARG A 14 -3.20 4.03 -14.57
N THR A 15 -3.63 4.68 -13.49
CA THR A 15 -4.87 4.32 -12.79
C THR A 15 -6.09 4.52 -13.70
N LEU A 16 -6.16 5.62 -14.45
CA LEU A 16 -7.25 5.88 -15.39
C LEU A 16 -7.30 4.86 -16.53
N ILE A 17 -6.14 4.46 -17.07
CA ILE A 17 -6.06 3.38 -18.07
C ILE A 17 -6.62 2.08 -17.50
N LEU A 18 -6.24 1.70 -16.28
CA LEU A 18 -6.74 0.48 -15.64
C LEU A 18 -8.27 0.51 -15.48
N ILE A 19 -8.82 1.64 -15.04
CA ILE A 19 -10.28 1.82 -14.92
C ILE A 19 -10.95 1.72 -16.30
N ALA A 20 -10.38 2.35 -17.33
CA ALA A 20 -10.93 2.31 -18.69
C ALA A 20 -10.94 0.89 -19.27
N ILE A 21 -9.86 0.12 -19.08
CA ILE A 21 -9.79 -1.29 -19.46
C ILE A 21 -10.84 -2.10 -18.68
N GLY A 22 -10.96 -1.88 -17.37
CA GLY A 22 -11.97 -2.54 -16.55
C GLY A 22 -13.39 -2.25 -17.01
N ALA A 23 -13.68 -1.00 -17.35
CA ALA A 23 -14.97 -0.57 -17.90
C ALA A 23 -15.26 -1.21 -19.25
N ALA A 24 -14.26 -1.34 -20.14
CA ALA A 24 -14.41 -2.04 -21.41
C ALA A 24 -14.77 -3.52 -21.22
N PHE A 25 -14.12 -4.21 -20.28
CA PHE A 25 -14.45 -5.60 -19.95
C PHE A 25 -15.83 -5.76 -19.32
N ALA A 26 -16.25 -4.85 -18.45
CA ALA A 26 -17.60 -4.83 -17.89
C ALA A 26 -18.65 -4.58 -19.00
N ALA A 27 -18.40 -3.63 -19.89
CA ALA A 27 -19.27 -3.33 -21.03
C ALA A 27 -19.40 -4.52 -21.99
N PHE A 28 -18.29 -5.21 -22.26
CA PHE A 28 -18.27 -6.45 -23.03
C PHE A 28 -19.09 -7.56 -22.36
N ALA A 29 -18.91 -7.78 -21.05
CA ALA A 29 -19.66 -8.78 -20.29
C ALA A 29 -21.18 -8.52 -20.37
N LEU A 30 -21.59 -7.27 -20.20
CA LEU A 30 -23.00 -6.84 -20.27
C LEU A 30 -23.56 -6.84 -21.70
N GLY A 31 -22.73 -7.03 -22.72
CA GLY A 31 -23.16 -7.11 -24.12
C GLY A 31 -23.36 -5.74 -24.78
N PHE A 32 -22.83 -4.67 -24.20
CA PHE A 32 -22.82 -3.34 -24.84
C PHE A 32 -21.81 -3.26 -26.00
N VAL A 33 -20.84 -4.18 -26.04
CA VAL A 33 -19.87 -4.31 -27.14
C VAL A 33 -20.21 -5.58 -27.91
N SER A 34 -20.73 -5.41 -29.13
CA SER A 34 -21.05 -6.54 -30.01
C SER A 34 -19.83 -6.88 -30.86
N LEU A 35 -19.08 -7.90 -30.47
CA LEU A 35 -18.22 -8.63 -31.40
C LEU A 35 -19.15 -9.56 -32.18
N GLY A 36 -19.02 -9.64 -33.52
CA GLY A 36 -20.04 -10.21 -34.41
C GLY A 36 -20.64 -11.57 -34.00
N GLU A 37 -19.88 -12.41 -33.29
CA GLU A 37 -20.39 -13.59 -32.60
C GLU A 37 -20.44 -13.37 -31.08
N GLN A 38 -21.55 -13.74 -30.45
CA GLN A 38 -21.67 -13.63 -29.00
C GLN A 38 -20.71 -14.60 -28.30
N PRO A 39 -19.82 -14.11 -27.44
CA PRO A 39 -18.90 -14.97 -26.69
C PRO A 39 -19.68 -15.90 -25.75
N PRO A 40 -19.16 -17.11 -25.48
CA PRO A 40 -19.70 -18.01 -24.47
C PRO A 40 -19.96 -17.32 -23.13
N ILE A 41 -21.08 -17.67 -22.47
CA ILE A 41 -21.53 -17.04 -21.22
C ILE A 41 -20.44 -17.05 -20.14
N PHE A 42 -19.68 -18.15 -20.01
CA PHE A 42 -18.62 -18.25 -19.01
C PHE A 42 -17.51 -17.20 -19.21
N LEU A 43 -17.15 -16.87 -20.45
CA LEU A 43 -16.17 -15.82 -20.74
C LEU A 43 -16.72 -14.46 -20.35
N ARG A 44 -17.99 -14.17 -20.66
CA ARG A 44 -18.64 -12.91 -20.26
C ARG A 44 -18.60 -12.72 -18.75
N ILE A 45 -18.90 -13.77 -17.98
CA ILE A 45 -18.82 -13.72 -16.52
C ILE A 45 -17.39 -13.44 -16.07
N MET A 46 -16.40 -14.17 -16.62
CA MET A 46 -15.00 -13.99 -16.25
C MET A 46 -14.48 -12.57 -16.54
N PHE A 47 -14.76 -12.05 -17.74
CA PHE A 47 -14.40 -10.67 -18.10
C PHE A 47 -15.15 -9.64 -17.27
N GLY A 48 -16.43 -9.89 -16.95
CA GLY A 48 -17.22 -9.01 -16.07
C GLY A 48 -16.62 -8.91 -14.67
N LEU A 49 -16.20 -10.04 -14.09
CA LEU A 49 -15.54 -10.08 -12.79
C LEU A 49 -14.18 -9.38 -12.83
N LEU A 50 -13.34 -9.68 -13.82
CA LEU A 50 -12.04 -9.03 -14.01
C LEU A 50 -12.20 -7.51 -14.18
N GLY A 51 -13.16 -7.09 -15.00
CA GLY A 51 -13.46 -5.68 -15.22
C GLY A 51 -13.89 -4.97 -13.95
N THR A 52 -14.79 -5.59 -13.19
CA THR A 52 -15.27 -5.06 -11.90
C THR A 52 -14.13 -4.93 -10.89
N LEU A 53 -13.26 -5.95 -10.78
CA LEU A 53 -12.09 -5.92 -9.89
C LEU A 53 -11.09 -4.83 -10.31
N ALA A 54 -10.81 -4.69 -11.61
CA ALA A 54 -9.93 -3.64 -12.13
C ALA A 54 -10.47 -2.24 -11.84
N MET A 55 -11.77 -2.02 -12.05
CA MET A 55 -12.42 -0.76 -11.70
C MET A 55 -12.36 -0.50 -10.18
N TYR A 56 -12.71 -1.48 -9.35
CA TYR A 56 -12.67 -1.34 -7.90
C TYR A 56 -11.26 -0.96 -7.40
N GLY A 57 -10.23 -1.69 -7.84
CA GLY A 57 -8.84 -1.40 -7.50
C GLY A 57 -8.40 -0.02 -8.00
N GLY A 58 -8.78 0.35 -9.21
CA GLY A 58 -8.49 1.67 -9.78
C GLY A 58 -9.14 2.81 -9.01
N LEU A 59 -10.43 2.71 -8.69
CA LEU A 59 -11.14 3.71 -7.89
C LEU A 59 -10.55 3.83 -6.48
N HIS A 60 -10.23 2.70 -5.84
CA HIS A 60 -9.60 2.69 -4.52
C HIS A 60 -8.24 3.41 -4.55
N HIS A 61 -7.41 3.12 -5.55
CA HIS A 61 -6.12 3.79 -5.73
C HIS A 61 -6.29 5.29 -6.01
N LEU A 62 -7.28 5.69 -6.82
CA LEU A 62 -7.57 7.09 -7.10
C LEU A 62 -7.94 7.84 -5.81
N ARG A 63 -8.81 7.25 -4.99
CA ARG A 63 -9.19 7.78 -3.66
C ARG A 63 -7.97 7.93 -2.76
N PHE A 64 -7.08 6.94 -2.72
CA PHE A 64 -5.82 7.02 -1.98
C PHE A 64 -4.97 8.23 -2.44
N LEU A 65 -4.80 8.42 -3.75
CA LEU A 65 -4.03 9.53 -4.29
C LEU A 65 -4.61 10.90 -3.88
N PHE A 66 -5.93 11.03 -3.88
CA PHE A 66 -6.60 12.26 -3.44
C PHE A 66 -6.44 12.51 -1.94
N ARG A 67 -6.68 11.50 -1.10
CA ARG A 67 -6.49 11.61 0.35
C ARG A 67 -5.05 11.98 0.70
N ARG A 68 -4.09 11.31 0.05
CA ARG A 68 -2.66 11.63 0.15
C ARG A 68 -2.36 13.08 -0.20
N ARG A 69 -2.94 13.60 -1.28
CA ARG A 69 -2.77 14.99 -1.68
C ARG A 69 -3.30 15.94 -0.62
N ASN A 70 -4.49 15.67 -0.08
CA ASN A 70 -5.11 16.51 0.94
C ASN A 70 -4.27 16.51 2.22
N ALA A 71 -3.80 15.33 2.67
CA ALA A 71 -2.91 15.20 3.81
C ALA A 71 -1.58 15.96 3.59
N LEU A 72 -1.01 15.94 2.39
CA LEU A 72 0.22 16.68 2.10
C LEU A 72 0.03 18.20 1.97
N ALA A 73 -1.19 18.66 1.69
CA ALA A 73 -1.49 20.08 1.52
C ALA A 73 -1.83 20.79 2.85
N GLY A 74 -2.37 20.05 3.83
CA GLY A 74 -2.80 20.62 5.11
C GLY A 74 -3.02 19.60 6.22
N GLY A 75 -2.45 18.40 6.09
CA GLY A 75 -2.51 17.36 7.11
C GLY A 75 -1.70 17.71 8.35
N ARG A 76 -1.87 16.89 9.38
CA ARG A 76 -1.21 17.08 10.68
C ARG A 76 0.08 16.28 10.72
N ASP A 77 1.10 16.81 11.39
CA ASP A 77 2.33 16.07 11.65
C ASP A 77 2.25 15.37 13.01
N ARG A 78 2.51 14.07 13.04
CA ARG A 78 2.65 13.27 14.25
C ARG A 78 4.09 12.83 14.42
N LYS A 79 4.65 13.00 15.62
CA LYS A 79 5.98 12.50 15.98
C LYS A 79 5.86 11.09 16.53
N GLY A 80 6.79 10.22 16.15
CA GLY A 80 6.82 8.84 16.61
C GLY A 80 8.15 8.17 16.29
N THR A 81 8.16 6.85 16.45
CA THR A 81 9.29 5.99 16.13
C THR A 81 8.88 5.06 15.00
N LEU A 82 9.71 4.95 13.98
CA LEU A 82 9.52 4.00 12.88
C LEU A 82 10.48 2.84 13.06
N GLN A 83 9.95 1.62 13.03
CA GLN A 83 10.73 0.40 13.18
C GLN A 83 10.44 -0.57 12.03
N LEU A 84 11.48 -1.14 11.42
CA LEU A 84 11.30 -2.22 10.43
C LEU A 84 10.81 -3.50 11.10
N ARG A 85 9.87 -4.17 10.43
CA ARG A 85 9.35 -5.46 10.84
C ARG A 85 9.82 -6.54 9.88
N GLY A 86 10.56 -7.51 10.40
CA GLY A 86 11.12 -8.60 9.59
C GLY A 86 12.41 -8.21 8.86
N LYS A 87 12.94 -9.14 8.07
CA LYS A 87 14.11 -8.88 7.22
C LYS A 87 13.65 -8.18 5.94
N LEU A 88 14.51 -7.32 5.40
CA LEU A 88 14.35 -6.87 4.02
C LEU A 88 14.47 -8.09 3.10
N ASP A 89 13.38 -8.43 2.41
CA ASP A 89 13.37 -9.46 1.39
C ASP A 89 13.40 -8.78 0.02
N ASP A 90 14.48 -9.03 -0.72
CA ASP A 90 14.73 -8.47 -2.05
C ASP A 90 13.72 -8.96 -3.09
N GLU A 91 13.08 -10.11 -2.87
CA GLU A 91 12.06 -10.66 -3.79
C GLU A 91 10.70 -9.98 -3.62
N SER A 92 10.38 -9.53 -2.40
CA SER A 92 9.05 -9.00 -2.05
C SER A 92 8.77 -7.59 -2.57
N GLY A 93 9.80 -6.86 -3.00
CA GLY A 93 9.70 -5.49 -3.51
C GLY A 93 9.16 -4.45 -2.51
N THR A 94 8.89 -4.84 -1.25
CA THR A 94 8.29 -3.98 -0.23
C THR A 94 8.89 -4.28 1.14
N ALA A 95 9.07 -3.25 1.95
CA ALA A 95 9.51 -3.40 3.33
C ALA A 95 8.36 -3.04 4.28
N LEU A 96 8.08 -3.94 5.24
CA LEU A 96 7.07 -3.69 6.26
C LEU A 96 7.70 -2.96 7.44
N ALA A 97 7.08 -1.87 7.88
CA ALA A 97 7.50 -1.12 9.06
C ALA A 97 6.30 -0.79 9.95
N ILE A 98 6.56 -0.59 11.24
CA ILE A 98 5.60 -0.10 12.22
C ILE A 98 6.00 1.31 12.60
N PHE A 99 5.06 2.24 12.50
CA PHE A 99 5.21 3.56 13.08
C PHE A 99 4.41 3.62 14.38
N SER A 100 5.09 3.88 15.50
CA SER A 100 4.49 3.96 16.82
C SER A 100 4.52 5.38 17.35
N THR A 101 3.41 5.81 17.94
CA THR A 101 3.27 7.10 18.64
C THR A 101 2.67 6.86 20.02
N SER A 102 2.61 7.91 20.85
CA SER A 102 1.87 7.85 22.12
C SER A 102 0.36 7.59 21.98
N TYR A 103 -0.20 7.70 20.77
CA TYR A 103 -1.64 7.58 20.51
C TYR A 103 -2.03 6.28 19.80
N GLY A 104 -1.07 5.52 19.28
CA GLY A 104 -1.34 4.35 18.46
C GLY A 104 -0.16 3.94 17.60
N GLU A 105 -0.36 2.85 16.87
CA GLU A 105 0.62 2.23 15.98
C GLU A 105 0.02 2.00 14.60
N TRP A 106 0.84 2.05 13.57
CA TRP A 106 0.43 1.85 12.19
C TRP A 106 1.43 0.97 11.44
N VAL A 107 0.92 0.03 10.66
CA VAL A 107 1.71 -0.76 9.70
C VAL A 107 1.82 0.01 8.39
N LEU A 108 3.05 0.09 7.88
CA LEU A 108 3.45 0.85 6.71
C LEU A 108 4.20 -0.05 5.73
N MET A 109 3.98 0.18 4.44
CA MET A 109 4.78 -0.40 3.37
C MET A 109 5.71 0.68 2.81
N LEU A 110 7.01 0.40 2.89
CA LEU A 110 8.08 1.28 2.44
C LEU A 110 8.81 0.66 1.25
N ASP A 111 9.46 1.54 0.48
CA ASP A 111 10.36 1.14 -0.59
C ASP A 111 11.68 0.63 0.02
N PRO A 112 12.02 -0.68 -0.13
CA PRO A 112 13.21 -1.27 0.45
C PRO A 112 14.50 -0.58 -0.05
N GLY A 113 14.50 -0.06 -1.27
CA GLY A 113 15.67 0.61 -1.86
C GLY A 113 16.10 1.85 -1.10
N LYS A 114 15.16 2.55 -0.44
CA LYS A 114 15.45 3.79 0.31
C LYS A 114 15.92 3.55 1.74
N ILE A 115 15.72 2.35 2.28
CA ILE A 115 16.02 2.04 3.67
C ILE A 115 17.13 1.02 3.82
N ARG A 116 17.52 0.32 2.74
CA ARG A 116 18.56 -0.71 2.73
C ARG A 116 19.90 -0.23 3.32
N ALA A 117 20.34 0.98 2.96
CA ALA A 117 21.59 1.55 3.45
C ALA A 117 21.58 1.83 4.97
N ARG A 118 20.41 1.88 5.59
CA ARG A 118 20.19 2.20 7.01
C ARG A 118 19.40 1.11 7.74
N GLU A 119 19.37 -0.12 7.21
CA GLU A 119 18.50 -1.19 7.71
C GLU A 119 18.63 -1.39 9.22
N THR A 120 19.87 -1.46 9.72
CA THR A 120 20.14 -1.65 11.16
C THR A 120 19.51 -0.55 12.02
N GLU A 121 19.63 0.70 11.58
CA GLU A 121 19.06 1.86 12.29
C GLU A 121 17.53 1.77 12.34
N PHE A 122 16.91 1.40 11.21
CA PHE A 122 15.47 1.23 11.15
C PHE A 122 14.98 0.01 11.95
N ARG A 123 15.79 -1.04 12.13
CA ARG A 123 15.44 -2.18 13.01
C ARG A 123 15.48 -1.80 14.48
N GLU A 124 16.41 -0.95 14.88
CA GLU A 124 16.51 -0.43 16.25
C GLU A 124 15.42 0.61 16.56
N GLY A 125 14.93 1.29 15.51
CA GLY A 125 13.85 2.25 15.60
C GLY A 125 14.36 3.68 15.45
N VAL A 126 13.85 4.40 14.46
CA VAL A 126 14.27 5.77 14.15
C VAL A 126 13.19 6.79 14.49
N PRO A 127 13.57 7.96 15.05
CA PRO A 127 12.61 9.03 15.23
C PRO A 127 12.12 9.55 13.87
N ALA A 128 10.80 9.58 13.69
CA ALA A 128 10.17 9.98 12.45
C ALA A 128 8.98 10.92 12.70
N ARG A 129 8.62 11.70 11.69
CA ARG A 129 7.39 12.49 11.65
C ARG A 129 6.48 11.97 10.54
N ALA A 130 5.28 11.56 10.89
CA ALA A 130 4.26 11.13 9.95
C ALA A 130 3.33 12.29 9.61
N THR A 131 3.06 12.51 8.33
CA THR A 131 1.98 13.37 7.90
C THR A 131 0.70 12.53 7.79
N VAL A 132 -0.31 12.91 8.57
CA VAL A 132 -1.59 12.21 8.68
C VAL A 132 -2.77 13.04 8.19
N ASP A 133 -3.83 12.35 7.76
CA ASP A 133 -5.11 12.98 7.46
C ASP A 133 -5.99 13.19 8.73
N GLU A 134 -7.26 13.53 8.51
CA GLU A 134 -8.27 13.69 9.56
C GLU A 134 -8.64 12.36 10.23
N ASP A 135 -8.52 11.24 9.50
CA ASP A 135 -8.78 9.87 9.96
C ASP A 135 -7.54 9.24 10.66
N ASP A 136 -6.49 10.02 10.94
CA ASP A 136 -5.20 9.56 11.46
C ASP A 136 -4.48 8.50 10.60
N ARG A 137 -4.76 8.48 9.29
CA ARG A 137 -4.02 7.65 8.33
C ARG A 137 -2.75 8.35 7.89
N ILE A 138 -1.64 7.61 7.88
CA ILE A 138 -0.33 8.10 7.48
C ILE A 138 -0.19 8.02 5.96
N TYR A 139 0.32 9.10 5.37
CA TYR A 139 0.51 9.25 3.93
C TYR A 139 1.94 9.59 3.53
N ALA A 140 2.71 10.15 4.46
CA ALA A 140 4.14 10.37 4.30
C ALA A 140 4.84 10.29 5.65
N LEU A 141 6.12 9.99 5.60
CA LEU A 141 7.05 10.04 6.72
C LEU A 141 8.18 11.00 6.40
N ARG A 142 8.74 11.59 7.44
CA ARG A 142 9.95 12.40 7.39
C ARG A 142 10.91 11.89 8.46
N ILE A 143 12.12 11.52 8.03
CA ILE A 143 13.17 10.97 8.89
C ILE A 143 14.40 11.85 8.67
N GLY A 144 14.73 12.66 9.67
CA GLY A 144 15.70 13.75 9.48
C GLY A 144 15.25 14.72 8.38
N SER A 145 16.08 14.88 7.35
CA SER A 145 15.80 15.71 6.17
C SER A 145 15.08 14.95 5.04
N GLU A 146 14.99 13.63 5.11
CA GLU A 146 14.43 12.80 4.04
C GLU A 146 12.92 12.64 4.21
N SER A 147 12.20 12.66 3.08
CA SER A 147 10.75 12.42 3.06
C SER A 147 10.42 11.18 2.23
N PHE A 148 9.61 10.31 2.84
CA PHE A 148 9.15 9.05 2.29
C PHE A 148 7.65 9.17 2.07
N VAL A 149 7.22 9.16 0.81
CA VAL A 149 5.80 9.12 0.47
C VAL A 149 5.38 7.67 0.41
N LEU A 150 4.30 7.32 1.10
CA LEU A 150 3.80 5.94 1.12
C LEU A 150 3.20 5.57 -0.25
N GLN A 151 3.37 4.30 -0.60
CA GLN A 151 2.80 3.71 -1.82
C GLN A 151 1.37 3.21 -1.60
N SER A 152 1.00 2.92 -0.35
CA SER A 152 -0.32 2.43 0.05
C SER A 152 -0.81 3.14 1.31
N GLU A 153 -2.06 2.90 1.67
CA GLU A 153 -2.62 3.39 2.93
C GLU A 153 -1.96 2.70 4.12
N SER A 154 -1.61 3.49 5.14
CA SER A 154 -1.25 2.93 6.44
C SER A 154 -2.42 2.19 7.05
N ILE A 155 -2.15 1.06 7.70
CA ILE A 155 -3.17 0.30 8.42
C ILE A 155 -2.94 0.50 9.90
N ALA A 156 -3.96 0.90 10.65
CA ALA A 156 -3.88 0.98 12.10
C ALA A 156 -3.52 -0.42 12.65
N PHE A 157 -2.44 -0.50 13.41
CA PHE A 157 -1.98 -1.73 14.02
C PHE A 157 -2.72 -1.91 15.34
N ASP A 158 -3.95 -2.42 15.24
CA ASP A 158 -4.81 -2.64 16.39
C ASP A 158 -4.43 -3.91 17.18
N GLY A 159 -5.02 -4.07 18.37
CA GLY A 159 -4.74 -5.22 19.23
C GLY A 159 -5.08 -6.57 18.59
N LYS A 160 -6.05 -6.63 17.66
CA LYS A 160 -6.43 -7.88 16.98
C LYS A 160 -5.37 -8.27 15.95
N MET A 161 -4.90 -7.32 15.16
CA MET A 161 -3.82 -7.51 14.19
C MET A 161 -2.52 -7.84 14.91
N ARG A 162 -2.22 -7.18 16.04
CA ARG A 162 -1.08 -7.53 16.89
C ARG A 162 -1.13 -8.98 17.34
N LEU A 163 -2.25 -9.41 17.93
CA LEU A 163 -2.45 -10.80 18.37
C LEU A 163 -2.33 -11.81 17.22
N ALA A 164 -2.89 -11.49 16.06
CA ALA A 164 -2.81 -12.36 14.88
C ALA A 164 -1.37 -12.56 14.41
N ILE A 165 -0.56 -11.49 14.41
CA ILE A 165 0.82 -11.59 13.96
C ILE A 165 1.72 -12.25 15.01
N GLU A 166 1.57 -11.93 16.31
CA GLU A 166 2.29 -12.62 17.38
C GLU A 166 2.02 -14.13 17.36
N LYS A 167 0.77 -14.52 17.11
CA LYS A 167 0.40 -15.92 16.93
C LYS A 167 1.05 -16.53 15.68
N SER A 168 1.11 -15.81 14.57
CA SER A 168 1.81 -16.29 13.37
C SER A 168 3.32 -16.45 13.58
N GLU A 169 3.97 -15.47 14.22
CA GLU A 169 5.41 -15.47 14.48
C GLU A 169 5.81 -16.61 15.41
N SER A 170 5.03 -16.85 16.48
CA SER A 170 5.26 -17.98 17.39
C SER A 170 5.11 -19.35 16.71
N TRP A 171 4.10 -19.51 15.84
CA TRP A 171 3.92 -20.73 15.05
C TRP A 171 5.08 -20.97 14.07
N MET A 172 5.61 -19.92 13.45
CA MET A 172 6.75 -20.02 12.53
C MET A 172 8.03 -20.38 13.28
N ALA A 173 8.30 -19.75 14.42
CA ALA A 173 9.44 -20.07 15.28
C ALA A 173 9.41 -21.53 15.77
N GLU A 174 8.23 -22.06 16.09
CA GLU A 174 8.07 -23.47 16.48
C GLU A 174 8.35 -24.42 15.29
N ARG A 175 7.93 -24.07 14.07
CA ARG A 175 8.21 -24.86 12.87
C ARG A 175 9.68 -24.87 12.49
N ASP A 176 10.36 -23.73 12.61
CA ASP A 176 11.78 -23.62 12.30
C ASP A 176 12.61 -24.44 13.30
N LYS A 177 12.26 -24.38 14.59
CA LYS A 177 12.89 -25.21 15.63
C LYS A 177 12.73 -26.72 15.36
N LYS A 178 11.56 -27.16 14.86
CA LYS A 178 11.31 -28.57 14.47
C LYS A 178 12.01 -28.99 13.18
N ARG A 179 12.46 -28.05 12.34
CA ARG A 179 13.23 -28.34 11.12
C ARG A 179 14.74 -28.36 11.35
N SER A 180 15.21 -27.69 12.40
CA SER A 180 16.63 -27.58 12.75
C SER A 180 17.14 -28.62 13.74
N GLY A 181 16.28 -29.52 14.23
CA GLY A 181 16.63 -30.61 15.15
C GLY A 181 16.16 -31.95 14.61
#